data_AF-A0A811QE30-F1
#
_entry.id   AF-A0A811QE30-F1
#
_cell.length_a   1.000
_cell.length_b   1.000
_cell.length_c   1.000
_cell.angle_alpha   90.00
_cell.angle_beta   90.00
_cell.angle_gamma   90.00
#
_symmetry.space_group_name_H-M   'P 1'
#
loop_
_entity.id
_entity.type
_entity.pdbx_description
1 polymer ?
#
loop_
_entity_poly.entity_id
_entity_poly.type
_entity_poly.pdbx_seq_one_letter_code
_entity_poly.pdbx_strand_id
1 'polypeptide(L)'
;MLDAGQLPHDFHRRAKWVNAARFYQLLVEPLDIADYHHHGHHRTSGSYMTHGRERRYELFDRWWQEKACTGGAGGDVTSSMSAASASSRRRSKYAGLTQDPCFWARVEEAREQTESARGERDVAELAMKLEELQEFECYSRELVASKEVSVDVLAPQSSYTLWVEEWNQLKLRDEVRTMLLRF
;
A
#
# COMPACT_ATOMS: atom_id res chain seq x y z
N MET A 1 11.94 -23.33 -11.48
CA MET A 1 11.60 -24.43 -10.55
C MET A 1 10.10 -24.51 -10.29
N LEU A 2 9.45 -23.45 -9.78
CA LEU A 2 8.00 -23.45 -9.53
C LEU A 2 7.20 -23.68 -10.81
N ASP A 3 7.43 -22.86 -11.85
CA ASP A 3 6.72 -22.98 -13.15
C ASP A 3 7.06 -24.28 -13.90
N ALA A 4 8.20 -24.88 -13.59
CA ALA A 4 8.64 -26.15 -14.16
C ALA A 4 8.06 -27.37 -13.42
N GLY A 5 7.22 -27.18 -12.40
CA GLY A 5 6.62 -28.27 -11.64
C GLY A 5 7.64 -29.11 -10.85
N GLN A 6 8.84 -28.57 -10.61
CA GLN A 6 9.94 -29.30 -9.95
C GLN A 6 9.82 -29.32 -8.42
N LEU A 7 8.81 -28.65 -7.87
CA LEU A 7 8.56 -28.56 -6.43
C LEU A 7 7.36 -29.43 -6.05
N PRO A 8 7.29 -29.91 -4.78
CA PRO A 8 6.11 -30.59 -4.28
C PRO A 8 4.83 -29.78 -4.52
N HIS A 9 3.74 -30.48 -4.86
CA HIS A 9 2.46 -29.84 -5.20
C HIS A 9 1.92 -28.93 -4.09
N ASP A 10 2.23 -29.22 -2.83
CA ASP A 10 1.79 -28.48 -1.65
C ASP A 10 2.78 -27.39 -1.21
N PHE A 11 3.86 -27.13 -1.96
CA PHE A 11 4.93 -26.19 -1.60
C PHE A 11 4.39 -24.81 -1.21
N HIS A 12 3.47 -24.28 -1.99
CA HIS A 12 2.83 -22.97 -1.80
C HIS A 12 1.91 -22.89 -0.57
N ARG A 13 1.57 -24.02 0.05
CA ARG A 13 0.71 -24.10 1.25
C ARG A 13 1.50 -24.31 2.53
N ARG A 14 2.78 -24.66 2.42
CA ARG A 14 3.63 -24.92 3.58
C ARG A 14 3.96 -23.61 4.28
N ALA A 15 3.55 -23.48 5.54
CA ALA A 15 3.71 -22.27 6.35
C ALA A 15 5.15 -21.71 6.33
N LYS A 16 6.18 -22.58 6.33
CA LYS A 16 7.59 -22.17 6.22
C LYS A 16 7.85 -21.30 4.97
N TRP A 17 7.41 -21.76 3.80
CA TRP A 17 7.67 -21.07 2.54
C TRP A 17 6.78 -19.84 2.38
N VAL A 18 5.50 -19.94 2.77
CA VAL A 18 4.57 -18.80 2.74
C VAL A 18 5.06 -17.66 3.64
N ASN A 19 5.50 -17.97 4.87
CA ASN A 19 6.03 -16.95 5.77
C ASN A 19 7.35 -16.37 5.24
N ALA A 20 8.27 -17.21 4.76
CA ALA A 20 9.56 -16.73 4.22
C ALA A 20 9.35 -15.83 2.99
N ALA A 21 8.46 -16.22 2.07
CA ALA A 21 8.08 -15.41 0.92
C ALA A 21 7.47 -14.07 1.34
N ARG A 22 6.56 -14.08 2.33
CA ARG A 22 5.97 -12.85 2.85
C ARG A 22 7.02 -11.94 3.49
N PHE A 23 7.93 -12.48 4.30
CA PHE A 23 9.01 -11.67 4.91
C PHE A 23 9.93 -11.06 3.85
N TYR A 24 10.33 -11.85 2.84
CA TYR A 24 11.10 -11.35 1.70
C TYR A 24 10.37 -10.20 1.01
N GLN A 25 9.07 -10.40 0.72
CA GLN A 25 8.23 -9.40 0.07
C GLN A 25 8.18 -8.08 0.85
N LEU A 26 7.87 -8.13 2.16
CA LEU A 26 7.79 -6.93 3.00
C LEU A 26 9.12 -6.19 3.14
N LEU A 27 10.24 -6.87 2.93
CA LEU A 27 11.58 -6.30 3.04
C LEU A 27 12.09 -5.73 1.70
N VAL A 28 11.86 -6.45 0.60
CA VAL A 28 12.51 -6.20 -0.70
C VAL A 28 11.59 -5.47 -1.68
N GLU A 29 10.29 -5.72 -1.67
CA GLU A 29 9.36 -5.03 -2.57
C GLU A 29 9.41 -3.49 -2.43
N PRO A 30 9.53 -2.91 -1.21
CA PRO A 30 9.77 -1.47 -1.05
C PRO A 30 11.03 -0.95 -1.76
N LEU A 31 12.09 -1.75 -1.83
CA LEU A 31 13.34 -1.38 -2.48
C LEU A 31 13.18 -1.41 -4.01
N ASP A 32 12.49 -2.42 -4.53
CA ASP A 32 12.18 -2.50 -5.96
C ASP A 32 11.24 -1.35 -6.40
N ILE A 33 10.27 -0.97 -5.56
CA ILE A 33 9.42 0.20 -5.79
C ILE A 33 10.27 1.48 -5.83
N ALA A 34 11.16 1.66 -4.86
CA ALA A 34 12.04 2.83 -4.82
C ALA A 34 12.92 2.90 -6.08
N ASP A 35 13.48 1.77 -6.53
CA ASP A 35 14.27 1.68 -7.75
C ASP A 35 13.45 2.01 -9.00
N TYR A 36 12.20 1.51 -9.06
CA TYR A 36 11.27 1.77 -10.15
C TYR A 36 10.97 3.27 -10.32
N HIS A 37 10.67 3.96 -9.22
CA HIS A 37 10.40 5.39 -9.26
C HIS A 37 11.68 6.22 -9.47
N HIS A 38 12.81 5.80 -8.90
CA HIS A 38 14.11 6.45 -9.08
C HIS A 38 14.54 6.52 -10.56
N HIS A 39 14.34 5.44 -11.30
CA HIS A 39 14.65 5.37 -12.74
C HIS A 39 13.58 5.98 -13.64
N GLY A 40 12.49 6.53 -13.07
CA GLY A 40 11.44 7.19 -13.84
C GLY A 40 10.56 6.24 -14.65
N HIS A 41 10.53 4.94 -14.32
CA HIS A 41 9.70 3.96 -15.03
C HIS A 41 8.21 4.28 -14.92
N HIS A 42 7.79 4.93 -13.82
CA HIS A 42 6.43 5.43 -13.64
C HIS A 42 5.98 6.36 -14.78
N ARG A 43 6.91 7.11 -15.39
CA ARG A 43 6.63 8.06 -16.48
C ARG A 43 6.60 7.40 -17.85
N THR A 44 7.34 6.31 -18.03
CA THR A 44 7.51 5.66 -19.35
C THR A 44 6.62 4.44 -19.51
N SER A 45 6.49 3.64 -18.46
CA SER A 45 5.77 2.36 -18.46
C SER A 45 4.43 2.42 -17.72
N GLY A 46 4.15 3.48 -16.96
CA GLY A 46 2.91 3.65 -16.20
C GLY A 46 3.05 3.24 -14.73
N SER A 47 1.94 3.02 -14.03
CA SER A 47 2.00 2.82 -12.57
C SER A 47 2.72 1.52 -12.16
N TYR A 48 3.42 1.54 -11.02
CA TYR A 48 4.12 0.36 -10.51
C TYR A 48 3.17 -0.84 -10.37
N MET A 49 1.97 -0.61 -9.82
CA MET A 49 1.00 -1.68 -9.58
C MET A 49 0.55 -2.39 -10.86
N THR A 50 0.56 -1.72 -12.00
CA THR A 50 0.05 -2.26 -13.27
C THR A 50 1.17 -2.77 -14.19
N HIS A 51 2.31 -2.09 -14.23
CA HIS A 51 3.38 -2.37 -15.20
C HIS A 51 4.77 -2.56 -14.59
N GLY A 52 4.97 -2.20 -13.32
CA GLY A 52 6.26 -2.33 -12.64
C GLY A 52 6.39 -3.56 -11.75
N ARG A 53 5.27 -4.13 -11.30
CA ARG A 53 5.27 -5.17 -10.28
C ARG A 53 5.72 -6.51 -10.85
N GLU A 54 6.74 -7.09 -10.23
CA GLU A 54 7.22 -8.40 -10.64
C GLU A 54 6.27 -9.54 -10.25
N ARG A 55 6.12 -10.52 -11.15
CA ARG A 55 5.30 -11.73 -10.97
C ARG A 55 5.56 -12.50 -9.67
N ARG A 56 6.78 -12.43 -9.12
CA ARG A 56 7.12 -13.08 -7.84
C ARG A 56 6.27 -12.56 -6.69
N TYR A 57 5.99 -11.26 -6.66
CA TYR A 57 5.20 -10.63 -5.60
C TYR A 57 3.72 -10.99 -5.70
N GLU A 58 3.18 -11.08 -6.92
CA GLU A 58 1.82 -11.56 -7.15
C GLU A 58 1.62 -13.01 -6.68
N LEU A 59 2.63 -13.87 -6.90
CA LEU A 59 2.62 -15.26 -6.41
C LEU A 59 2.64 -15.30 -4.87
N PHE A 60 3.44 -14.45 -4.24
CA PHE A 60 3.54 -14.40 -2.78
C PHE A 60 2.25 -13.88 -2.13
N ASP A 61 1.61 -12.87 -2.72
CA ASP A 61 0.31 -12.38 -2.27
C ASP A 61 -0.75 -13.49 -2.35
N ARG A 62 -0.78 -14.25 -3.45
CA ARG A 62 -1.71 -15.37 -3.61
C ARG A 62 -1.50 -16.43 -2.52
N TRP A 63 -0.26 -16.85 -2.28
CA TRP A 63 0.05 -17.85 -1.25
C TRP A 63 -0.32 -17.35 0.16
N TRP A 64 -0.12 -16.06 0.42
CA TRP A 64 -0.48 -15.43 1.68
C TRP A 64 -2.00 -15.39 1.91
N GLN A 65 -2.76 -15.03 0.88
CA GLN A 65 -4.23 -15.03 0.91
C GLN A 65 -4.79 -16.44 1.10
N GLU A 66 -4.29 -17.43 0.37
CA GLU A 66 -4.72 -18.83 0.48
C GLU A 66 -4.46 -19.41 1.89
N LYS A 67 -3.33 -19.04 2.51
CA LYS A 67 -3.03 -19.40 3.90
C LYS A 67 -4.08 -18.83 4.87
N ALA A 68 -4.50 -17.59 4.69
CA ALA A 68 -5.53 -16.96 5.54
C ALA A 68 -6.88 -17.68 5.41
N CYS A 69 -7.25 -18.10 4.19
CA CYS A 69 -8.49 -18.85 3.93
C CYS A 69 -8.44 -20.30 4.44
N THR A 70 -7.28 -20.98 4.36
CA THR A 70 -7.15 -22.39 4.74
C THR A 70 -6.84 -22.62 6.22
N GLY A 71 -6.33 -21.60 6.93
CA GLY A 71 -6.09 -21.63 8.37
C GLY A 71 -7.36 -21.76 9.25
N GLY A 72 -8.56 -21.69 8.65
CA GLY A 72 -9.85 -21.89 9.33
C GLY A 72 -10.43 -23.32 9.25
N ALA A 73 -9.79 -24.26 8.57
CA ALA A 73 -10.34 -25.61 8.35
C ALA A 73 -9.94 -26.65 9.43
N GLY A 74 -9.32 -26.22 10.54
CA GLY A 74 -8.77 -27.09 11.58
C GLY A 74 -9.34 -26.88 12.99
N GLY A 75 -10.48 -26.21 13.15
CA GLY A 75 -11.12 -26.03 14.46
C GLY A 75 -12.51 -25.41 14.34
N ASP A 76 -13.49 -26.18 14.82
CA ASP A 76 -14.87 -25.86 15.23
C ASP A 76 -15.71 -24.81 14.48
N VAL A 77 -16.95 -25.23 14.21
CA VAL A 77 -18.09 -24.44 13.76
C VAL A 77 -18.35 -23.26 14.71
N THR A 78 -17.76 -22.11 14.39
CA THR A 78 -18.28 -20.77 14.70
C THR A 78 -17.87 -19.80 13.60
N SER A 79 -18.27 -20.11 12.37
CA SER A 79 -17.97 -19.34 11.17
C SER A 79 -18.94 -18.16 11.02
N SER A 80 -18.64 -17.04 11.66
CA SER A 80 -19.10 -15.70 11.23
C SER A 80 -18.31 -14.51 11.81
N MET A 81 -17.16 -14.74 12.49
CA MET A 81 -16.49 -13.67 13.27
C MET A 81 -14.99 -13.47 13.01
N SER A 82 -14.32 -14.23 12.13
CA SER A 82 -12.85 -14.38 12.19
C SER A 82 -11.99 -13.55 11.23
N ALA A 83 -12.53 -12.91 10.18
CA ALA A 83 -11.75 -11.97 9.36
C ALA A 83 -11.60 -10.60 10.05
N ALA A 84 -12.70 -10.08 10.61
CA ALA A 84 -12.71 -8.82 11.36
C ALA A 84 -12.06 -8.92 12.75
N SER A 85 -12.05 -10.11 13.38
CA SER A 85 -11.41 -10.30 14.69
C SER A 85 -9.89 -10.51 14.63
N ALA A 86 -9.33 -10.81 13.44
CA ALA A 86 -7.88 -10.85 13.25
C ALA A 86 -7.29 -9.44 13.09
N SER A 87 -8.00 -8.52 12.44
CA SER A 87 -7.66 -7.09 12.37
C SER A 87 -7.96 -6.33 13.67
N SER A 88 -8.79 -6.89 14.56
CA SER A 88 -9.16 -6.27 15.84
C SER A 88 -8.04 -6.23 16.89
N ARG A 89 -6.99 -7.05 16.77
CA ARG A 89 -5.81 -6.96 17.66
C ARG A 89 -4.92 -5.80 17.24
N ARG A 90 -5.34 -4.58 17.60
CA ARG A 90 -4.55 -3.36 17.44
C ARG A 90 -3.15 -3.61 18.01
N ARG A 91 -2.13 -3.45 17.17
CA ARG A 91 -0.75 -3.71 17.60
C ARG A 91 -0.38 -2.69 18.68
N SER A 92 0.35 -3.13 19.70
CA SER A 92 0.80 -2.21 20.76
C SER A 92 1.99 -1.36 20.32
N LYS A 93 2.82 -1.88 19.42
CA LYS A 93 4.00 -1.23 18.82
C LYS A 93 3.86 -1.17 17.30
N TYR A 94 4.66 -0.35 16.63
CA TYR A 94 4.77 -0.38 15.17
C TYR A 94 5.30 -1.72 14.67
N ALA A 95 4.93 -2.09 13.45
CA ALA A 95 5.43 -3.30 12.82
C ALA A 95 6.92 -3.15 12.53
N GLY A 96 7.67 -4.25 12.55
CA GLY A 96 9.08 -4.21 12.13
C GLY A 96 9.24 -3.87 10.65
N LEU A 97 8.28 -4.28 9.83
CA LEU A 97 8.15 -3.97 8.41
C LEU A 97 6.70 -3.56 8.13
N THR A 98 6.49 -2.62 7.21
CA THR A 98 5.14 -2.20 6.81
C THR A 98 4.36 -3.40 6.26
N GLN A 99 3.13 -3.62 6.74
CA GLN A 99 2.38 -4.84 6.44
C GLN A 99 1.77 -4.85 5.04
N ASP A 100 1.59 -3.69 4.40
CA ASP A 100 1.29 -3.56 2.98
C ASP A 100 2.61 -3.43 2.17
N PRO A 101 2.96 -4.45 1.35
CA PRO A 101 4.16 -4.41 0.51
C PRO A 101 4.18 -3.25 -0.50
N CYS A 102 3.01 -2.89 -1.04
CA CYS A 102 2.87 -1.87 -2.08
C CYS A 102 2.61 -0.47 -1.49
N PHE A 103 2.73 -0.31 -0.17
CA PHE A 103 2.48 0.98 0.50
C PHE A 103 3.25 2.13 -0.16
N TRP A 104 4.55 1.93 -0.43
CA TRP A 104 5.39 2.97 -1.05
C TRP A 104 5.00 3.29 -2.49
N ALA A 105 4.47 2.32 -3.25
CA ALA A 105 3.98 2.60 -4.60
C ALA A 105 2.77 3.55 -4.55
N ARG A 106 1.85 3.32 -3.61
CA ARG A 106 0.70 4.21 -3.38
C ARG A 106 1.13 5.60 -2.92
N VAL A 107 2.18 5.70 -2.09
CA VAL A 107 2.75 6.99 -1.68
C VAL A 107 3.26 7.77 -2.88
N GLU A 108 4.06 7.14 -3.75
CA GLU A 108 4.60 7.84 -4.93
C GLU A 108 3.50 8.21 -5.93
N GLU A 109 2.50 7.35 -6.16
CA GLU A 109 1.30 7.69 -6.96
C GLU A 109 0.55 8.91 -6.37
N ALA A 110 0.33 8.94 -5.06
CA ALA A 110 -0.32 10.07 -4.40
C ALA A 110 0.50 11.37 -4.48
N ARG A 111 1.84 11.28 -4.46
CA ARG A 111 2.72 12.45 -4.66
C ARG A 111 2.61 12.98 -6.08
N GLU A 112 2.67 12.13 -7.08
CA GLU A 112 2.50 12.51 -8.49
C GLU A 112 1.12 13.14 -8.74
N GLN A 113 0.06 12.58 -8.14
CA GLN A 113 -1.28 13.16 -8.19
C GLN A 113 -1.35 14.53 -7.51
N THR A 114 -0.69 14.70 -6.35
CA THR A 114 -0.63 15.98 -5.62
C THR A 114 0.09 17.05 -6.45
N GLU A 115 1.20 16.70 -7.11
CA GLU A 115 1.91 17.59 -8.03
C GLU A 115 1.04 17.96 -9.24
N SER A 116 0.35 16.98 -9.82
CA SER A 116 -0.58 17.19 -10.94
C SER A 116 -1.75 18.11 -10.56
N ALA A 117 -2.36 17.89 -9.40
CA ALA A 117 -3.47 18.68 -8.87
C ALA A 117 -3.08 20.15 -8.59
N ARG A 118 -1.80 20.42 -8.26
CA ARG A 118 -1.31 21.80 -8.07
C ARG A 118 -1.38 22.61 -9.37
N GLY A 119 -1.08 21.98 -10.50
CA GLY A 119 -1.09 22.58 -11.83
C GLY A 119 -2.44 22.53 -12.56
N GLU A 120 -3.41 21.80 -12.02
CA GLU A 120 -4.66 21.52 -12.72
C GLU A 120 -5.56 22.75 -12.85
N ARG A 121 -6.09 22.97 -14.06
CA ARG A 121 -6.99 24.10 -14.37
C ARG A 121 -8.44 23.67 -14.41
N ASP A 122 -8.70 22.45 -14.88
CA ASP A 122 -10.05 21.91 -14.92
C ASP A 122 -10.55 21.63 -13.50
N VAL A 123 -11.72 22.18 -13.17
CA VAL A 123 -12.36 22.02 -11.87
C VAL A 123 -12.85 20.58 -11.67
N ALA A 124 -13.33 19.92 -12.72
CA ALA A 124 -13.82 18.55 -12.64
C ALA A 124 -12.66 17.56 -12.43
N GLU A 125 -11.58 17.68 -13.22
CA GLU A 125 -10.39 16.83 -13.03
C GLU A 125 -9.71 17.07 -11.69
N LEU A 126 -9.66 18.34 -11.23
CA LEU A 126 -9.14 18.65 -9.90
C LEU A 126 -9.98 17.98 -8.80
N ALA A 127 -11.30 18.04 -8.88
CA ALA A 127 -12.19 17.42 -7.89
C ALA A 127 -11.98 15.90 -7.81
N MET A 128 -11.88 15.22 -8.96
CA MET A 128 -11.57 13.79 -9.03
C MET A 128 -10.23 13.45 -8.36
N LYS A 129 -9.17 14.20 -8.68
CA LYS A 129 -7.84 14.01 -8.06
C LYS A 129 -7.87 14.23 -6.54
N LEU A 130 -8.60 15.24 -6.06
CA LEU A 130 -8.72 15.49 -4.63
C LEU A 130 -9.47 14.37 -3.90
N GLU A 131 -10.49 13.77 -4.53
CA GLU A 131 -11.19 12.61 -3.99
C GLU A 131 -10.26 11.39 -3.85
N GLU A 132 -9.49 11.06 -4.89
CA GLU A 132 -8.49 9.97 -4.85
C GLU A 132 -7.42 10.20 -3.76
N LEU A 133 -6.93 11.43 -3.62
CA LEU A 133 -5.97 11.80 -2.56
C LEU A 133 -6.58 11.68 -1.16
N GLN A 134 -7.87 12.00 -1.01
CA GLN A 134 -8.59 11.85 0.26
C GLN A 134 -8.82 10.37 0.61
N GLU A 135 -9.08 9.51 -0.37
CA GLU A 135 -9.13 8.06 -0.16
C GLU A 135 -7.79 7.52 0.34
N PHE A 136 -6.68 7.95 -0.28
CA PHE A 136 -5.34 7.58 0.14
C PHE A 136 -4.98 8.13 1.54
N GLU A 137 -5.40 9.34 1.89
CA GLU A 137 -5.28 9.88 3.25
C GLU A 137 -5.99 8.99 4.27
N CYS A 138 -7.24 8.59 3.99
CA CYS A 138 -8.00 7.72 4.88
C CYS A 138 -7.31 6.37 5.07
N TYR A 139 -6.92 5.71 3.97
CA TYR A 139 -6.22 4.44 3.98
C TYR A 139 -4.91 4.51 4.78
N SER A 140 -4.05 5.49 4.50
CA SER A 140 -2.74 5.58 5.13
C SER A 140 -2.86 5.92 6.62
N ARG A 141 -3.80 6.80 6.99
CA ARG A 141 -4.09 7.13 8.39
C ARG A 141 -4.59 5.93 9.17
N GLU A 142 -5.44 5.10 8.57
CA GLU A 142 -5.90 3.86 9.20
C GLU A 142 -4.73 2.89 9.44
N LEU A 143 -3.87 2.69 8.44
CA LEU A 143 -2.69 1.81 8.54
C LEU A 143 -1.67 2.28 9.59
N VAL A 144 -1.49 3.60 9.72
CA VAL A 144 -0.67 4.20 10.79
C VAL A 144 -1.34 4.01 12.16
N ALA A 145 -2.65 4.23 12.26
CA ALA A 145 -3.41 4.09 13.51
C ALA A 145 -3.52 2.64 14.00
N SER A 146 -3.52 1.67 13.08
CA SER A 146 -3.44 0.23 13.40
C SER A 146 -2.01 -0.21 13.77
N LYS A 147 -1.02 0.68 13.60
CA LYS A 147 0.42 0.44 13.78
C LYS A 147 0.92 -0.70 12.90
N GLU A 148 0.41 -0.77 11.67
CA GLU A 148 0.81 -1.74 10.63
C GLU A 148 1.94 -1.23 9.75
N VAL A 149 2.31 0.04 9.88
CA VAL A 149 3.51 0.62 9.26
C VAL A 149 4.77 0.36 10.09
N SER A 150 5.94 0.39 9.43
CA SER A 150 7.22 0.52 10.12
C SER A 150 7.44 1.93 10.64
N VAL A 151 8.40 2.08 11.56
CA VAL A 151 8.80 3.40 12.07
C VAL A 151 9.41 4.29 10.99
N ASP A 152 9.94 3.71 9.92
CA ASP A 152 10.57 4.45 8.80
C ASP A 152 9.55 5.26 8.01
N VAL A 153 8.31 4.78 7.93
CA VAL A 153 7.20 5.53 7.32
C VAL A 153 6.98 6.85 8.04
N LEU A 154 7.20 6.89 9.37
CA LEU A 154 7.02 8.07 10.20
C LEU A 154 8.30 8.90 10.38
N ALA A 155 9.37 8.56 9.66
CA ALA A 155 10.58 9.36 9.72
C ALA A 155 10.32 10.78 9.18
N PRO A 156 10.95 11.84 9.74
CA PRO A 156 10.70 13.23 9.34
C PRO A 156 10.99 13.56 7.87
N GLN A 157 11.80 12.74 7.19
CA GLN A 157 12.19 12.91 5.78
C GLN A 157 11.71 11.74 4.91
N SER A 158 10.73 10.98 5.39
CA SER A 158 10.12 9.93 4.58
C SER A 158 9.23 10.55 3.50
N SER A 159 9.12 9.90 2.33
CA SER A 159 8.20 10.37 1.26
C SER A 159 6.76 10.51 1.77
N TYR A 160 6.35 9.67 2.72
CA TYR A 160 5.02 9.74 3.33
C TYR A 160 4.83 11.00 4.18
N THR A 161 5.77 11.31 5.09
CA THR A 161 5.67 12.49 5.94
C THR A 161 5.68 13.77 5.10
N LEU A 162 6.57 13.83 4.09
CA LEU A 162 6.62 14.95 3.15
C LEU A 162 5.32 15.09 2.36
N TRP A 163 4.77 13.98 1.86
CA TRP A 163 3.48 13.99 1.17
C TRP A 163 2.34 14.50 2.07
N VAL A 164 2.28 14.10 3.35
CA VAL A 164 1.25 14.59 4.28
C VAL A 164 1.32 16.12 4.44
N GLU A 165 2.53 16.68 4.53
CA GLU A 165 2.73 18.13 4.58
C GLU A 165 2.27 18.81 3.28
N GLU A 166 2.67 18.28 2.14
CA GLU A 166 2.29 18.78 0.80
C GLU A 166 0.78 18.72 0.56
N TRP A 167 0.13 17.65 1.04
CA TRP A 167 -1.32 17.44 0.95
C TRP A 167 -2.08 18.43 1.83
N ASN A 168 -1.62 18.67 3.06
CA ASN A 168 -2.22 19.66 3.94
C ASN A 168 -2.14 21.08 3.36
N GLN A 169 -1.03 21.43 2.71
CA GLN A 169 -0.90 22.70 1.98
C GLN A 169 -1.89 22.79 0.81
N LEU A 170 -2.09 21.69 0.08
CA LEU A 170 -3.03 21.65 -1.05
C LEU A 170 -4.48 21.82 -0.57
N LYS A 171 -4.87 21.16 0.52
CA LYS A 171 -6.20 21.32 1.15
C LYS A 171 -6.47 22.76 1.54
N LEU A 172 -5.53 23.41 2.24
CA LEU A 172 -5.65 24.82 2.62
C LEU A 172 -5.82 25.75 1.41
N ARG A 173 -5.09 25.51 0.32
CA ARG A 173 -5.22 26.28 -0.91
C ARG A 173 -6.61 26.11 -1.55
N ASP A 174 -7.13 24.90 -1.58
CA ASP A 174 -8.43 24.62 -2.17
C ASP A 174 -9.59 25.22 -1.33
N GLU A 175 -9.49 25.17 0.00
CA GLU A 175 -10.41 25.88 0.90
C GLU A 175 -10.43 27.39 0.64
N VAL A 176 -9.25 28.01 0.49
CA VAL A 176 -9.17 29.44 0.15
C VAL A 176 -9.76 29.73 -1.23
N ARG A 177 -9.46 28.89 -2.23
CA ARG A 177 -10.01 29.02 -3.59
C ARG A 177 -11.53 28.93 -3.59
N THR A 178 -12.10 27.96 -2.89
CA THR A 178 -13.54 27.74 -2.80
C THR A 178 -14.23 28.87 -2.02
N MET A 179 -13.60 29.46 -1.00
CA MET A 179 -14.10 30.65 -0.33
C MET A 179 -14.11 31.87 -1.25
N LEU A 180 -13.05 32.11 -2.03
CA LEU A 180 -12.96 33.23 -2.97
C LEU A 180 -13.98 33.15 -4.11
N LEU A 181 -14.34 31.95 -4.56
CA LEU A 181 -15.34 31.75 -5.62
C LEU A 181 -16.80 31.90 -5.13
N ARG A 182 -17.02 32.05 -3.81
CA ARG A 182 -18.35 32.27 -3.21
C ARG A 182 -18.69 33.75 -3.00
N PHE A 183 -17.77 34.68 -3.32
CA PHE A 183 -17.96 36.13 -3.30
C PHE A 183 -17.83 36.71 -4.71
#